data_AF-A0A169E0F2-F1
#
_entry.id   AF-A0A169E0F2-F1
#
_cell.length_a   1.000
_cell.length_b   1.000
_cell.length_c   1.000
_cell.angle_alpha   90.00
_cell.angle_beta   90.00
_cell.angle_gamma   90.00
#
_symmetry.space_group_name_H-M   'P 1'
#
loop_
_entity.id
_entity.type
_entity.pdbx_description
1 polymer ?
#
loop_
_entity_poly.entity_id
_entity_poly.type
_entity_poly.pdbx_seq_one_letter_code
_entity_poly.pdbx_strand_id
1 'polypeptide(L)'
;MSHSRLVSVELIDFMGYEYGRFDFDETGIISLKGYNSSGKTTVLRALGIINFNMYQQKQAKLIRHGQNRFIIKETFSDGVVITREKYLNGKSAYHLHKDGELFFSTVIDGVYVQVNEVPEYIAKYLDLIDDAKLNLHFRRGRDKLLLIDTTGRENYEFLSNALKAEELTQASLRLKTDRMKVKQEVTALEHRIESHRELVTKDKLITPRLVDALETVDESLDTNIDKKERLEDMGEVFRVLSELKPSIELKPIDTSKVTDLLAISKAIEDYNSVTVTVSLTKVNYDKVIELVQLVEAMETYNKIQLLPMLKTIDTSKVSELQVLRRALNELKQIEEVMAQEEAKKQEKMNMLEQVRNWLNEQNVQVYQCKDCGSVQPVSEQHKHHI
;
A
#
# COMPACT_ATOMS: atom_id res chain seq x y z
N MET A 1 18.77 11.71 5.97
CA MET A 1 18.62 12.45 4.71
C MET A 1 19.96 13.10 4.40
N SER A 2 20.52 12.97 3.19
CA SER A 2 21.73 13.72 2.86
C SER A 2 21.32 15.14 2.50
N HIS A 3 21.80 16.13 3.24
CA HIS A 3 21.53 17.53 2.93
C HIS A 3 22.22 17.93 1.63
N SER A 4 21.51 18.65 0.76
CA SER A 4 22.07 19.16 -0.48
C SER A 4 22.97 20.37 -0.21
N ARG A 5 24.09 20.46 -0.93
CA ARG A 5 25.04 21.57 -0.78
C ARG A 5 24.63 22.76 -1.64
N LEU A 6 24.82 23.97 -1.12
CA LEU A 6 24.68 25.19 -1.90
C LEU A 6 25.82 25.27 -2.92
N VAL A 7 25.48 25.39 -4.21
CA VAL A 7 26.41 25.40 -5.33
C VAL A 7 26.64 26.81 -5.84
N SER A 8 25.59 27.63 -5.93
CA SER A 8 25.74 29.01 -6.39
C SER A 8 24.69 29.95 -5.81
N VAL A 9 25.07 31.22 -5.74
CA VAL A 9 24.17 32.32 -5.37
C VAL A 9 24.19 33.35 -6.49
N GLU A 10 23.02 33.72 -6.99
CA GLU A 10 22.87 34.77 -8.01
C GLU A 10 22.06 35.95 -7.47
N LEU A 11 22.55 37.15 -7.74
CA LEU A 11 21.94 38.42 -7.37
C LEU A 11 21.63 39.20 -8.64
N ILE A 12 20.37 39.57 -8.82
CA ILE A 12 19.90 40.35 -9.96
C ILE A 12 19.21 41.61 -9.42
N ASP A 13 19.63 42.77 -9.90
CA ASP A 13 19.10 44.09 -9.51
C ASP A 13 19.06 44.32 -7.99
N PHE A 14 20.07 43.81 -7.28
CA PHE A 14 20.15 43.84 -5.82
C PHE A 14 21.26 44.78 -5.33
N MET A 15 20.85 45.92 -4.78
CA MET A 15 21.72 47.04 -4.37
C MET A 15 22.73 47.41 -5.46
N GLY A 16 24.03 47.21 -5.20
CA GLY A 16 25.12 47.53 -6.13
C GLY A 16 25.30 46.52 -7.27
N TYR A 17 24.60 45.38 -7.24
CA TYR A 17 24.68 44.36 -8.28
C TYR A 17 23.55 44.54 -9.31
N GLU A 18 23.92 44.68 -10.58
CA GLU A 18 23.00 44.46 -11.70
C GLU A 18 22.86 42.96 -11.95
N TYR A 19 23.99 42.29 -12.07
CA TYR A 19 24.11 40.84 -12.01
C TYR A 19 25.36 40.48 -11.18
N GLY A 20 25.26 39.48 -10.33
CA GLY A 20 26.39 38.91 -9.61
C GLY A 20 26.15 37.44 -9.32
N ARG A 21 27.10 36.58 -9.69
CA ARG A 21 27.05 35.14 -9.44
C ARG A 21 28.25 34.71 -8.61
N PHE A 22 27.99 33.92 -7.57
CA PHE A 22 28.98 33.41 -6.63
C PHE A 22 28.87 31.90 -6.62
N ASP A 23 29.81 31.22 -7.27
CA ASP A 23 29.87 29.76 -7.31
C ASP A 23 30.79 29.25 -6.19
N PHE A 24 30.33 28.21 -5.49
CA PHE A 24 31.12 27.48 -4.51
C PHE A 24 32.01 26.48 -5.25
N ASP A 25 33.29 26.49 -4.91
CA ASP A 25 34.24 25.52 -5.43
C ASP A 25 34.14 24.18 -4.69
N GLU A 26 35.04 23.24 -5.02
CA GLU A 26 35.10 21.91 -4.39
C GLU A 26 35.31 21.97 -2.86
N THR A 27 35.88 23.07 -2.35
CA THR A 27 36.09 23.26 -0.90
C THR A 27 34.81 23.65 -0.18
N GLY A 28 33.81 24.17 -0.90
CA GLY A 28 32.58 24.70 -0.32
C GLY A 28 32.79 26.03 0.42
N ILE A 29 33.91 26.71 0.23
CA ILE A 29 34.25 27.96 0.92
C ILE A 29 34.45 29.08 -0.09
N ILE A 30 33.69 30.17 0.06
CA ILE A 30 33.90 31.41 -0.69
C ILE A 30 34.44 32.50 0.25
N SER A 31 35.62 33.04 -0.07
CA SER A 31 36.19 34.19 0.64
C SER A 31 36.05 35.47 -0.18
N LEU A 32 35.12 36.35 0.20
CA LEU A 32 34.94 37.65 -0.45
C LEU A 32 35.89 38.70 0.14
N LYS A 33 36.92 39.08 -0.63
CA LYS A 33 37.90 40.12 -0.27
C LYS A 33 37.72 41.37 -1.13
N GLY A 34 37.93 42.55 -0.54
CA GLY A 34 37.85 43.82 -1.26
C GLY A 34 37.74 45.03 -0.33
N TYR A 35 37.74 46.23 -0.89
CA TYR A 35 37.62 47.48 -0.14
C TYR A 35 36.27 47.66 0.56
N ASN A 36 36.21 48.51 1.58
CA ASN A 36 34.94 48.89 2.17
C ASN A 36 33.97 49.40 1.10
N SER A 37 32.68 49.09 1.28
CA SER A 37 31.61 49.41 0.33
C SER A 37 31.66 48.69 -1.03
N SER A 38 32.52 47.68 -1.21
CA SER A 38 32.59 46.87 -2.44
C SER A 38 31.46 45.85 -2.63
N GLY A 39 30.41 45.88 -1.80
CA GLY A 39 29.29 44.93 -1.88
C GLY A 39 29.44 43.61 -1.11
N LYS A 40 30.54 43.36 -0.38
CA LYS A 40 30.70 42.12 0.43
C LYS A 40 29.55 41.88 1.40
N THR A 41 29.16 42.90 2.16
CA THR A 41 28.04 42.82 3.10
C THR A 41 26.69 42.68 2.38
N THR A 42 26.60 43.09 1.12
CA THR A 42 25.40 42.95 0.30
C THR A 42 25.14 41.47 0.01
N VAL A 43 26.16 40.67 -0.31
CA VAL A 43 26.00 39.23 -0.52
C VAL A 43 25.48 38.55 0.75
N LEU A 44 26.04 38.87 1.92
CA LEU A 44 25.52 38.38 3.20
C LEU A 44 24.06 38.80 3.43
N ARG A 45 23.70 40.06 3.10
CA ARG A 45 22.30 40.49 3.23
C ARG A 45 21.36 39.70 2.32
N ALA A 46 21.80 39.35 1.11
CA ALA A 46 21.00 38.54 0.20
C ALA A 46 20.74 37.14 0.79
N LEU A 47 21.78 36.48 1.30
CA LEU A 47 21.66 35.19 2.00
C LEU A 47 20.68 35.28 3.18
N GLY A 48 20.80 36.32 4.02
CA GLY A 48 19.86 36.54 5.13
C GLY A 48 18.42 36.78 4.68
N ILE A 49 18.19 37.33 3.49
CA ILE A 49 16.84 37.56 2.94
C ILE A 49 16.24 36.27 2.41
N ILE A 50 16.97 35.51 1.59
CA ILE A 50 16.43 34.29 0.98
C ILE A 50 16.22 33.20 2.03
N ASN A 51 17.18 33.00 2.96
CA ASN A 51 17.17 31.90 3.92
C ASN A 51 16.38 32.18 5.21
N PHE A 52 16.18 33.45 5.59
CA PHE A 52 15.56 33.82 6.88
C PHE A 52 14.52 34.95 6.76
N ASN A 53 14.18 35.37 5.53
CA ASN A 53 13.31 36.53 5.27
C ASN A 53 13.70 37.78 6.09
N MET A 54 14.99 38.03 6.31
CA MET A 54 15.45 39.16 7.13
C MET A 54 15.11 40.52 6.51
N TYR A 55 15.10 41.55 7.36
CA TYR A 55 14.97 42.96 6.95
C TYR A 55 13.68 43.29 6.18
N GLN A 56 12.58 42.56 6.38
CA GLN A 56 11.32 42.64 5.61
C GLN A 56 10.88 44.08 5.26
N GLN A 57 10.86 44.96 6.27
CA GLN A 57 10.43 46.36 6.13
C GLN A 57 11.37 47.23 5.29
N LYS A 58 12.61 46.79 5.09
CA LYS A 58 13.66 47.50 4.34
C LYS A 58 13.97 46.86 2.99
N GLN A 59 13.46 45.67 2.69
CA GLN A 59 13.78 44.93 1.46
C GLN A 59 13.50 45.74 0.19
N ALA A 60 12.39 46.48 0.11
CA ALA A 60 12.08 47.31 -1.08
C ALA A 60 13.16 48.38 -1.37
N LYS A 61 13.88 48.87 -0.34
CA LYS A 61 14.99 49.82 -0.49
C LYS A 61 16.29 49.16 -0.98
N LEU A 62 16.31 47.84 -1.10
CA LEU A 62 17.45 47.06 -1.56
C LEU A 62 17.38 46.77 -3.07
N ILE A 63 16.28 47.14 -3.72
CA ILE A 63 16.16 47.11 -5.19
C ILE A 63 17.14 48.15 -5.76
N ARG A 64 17.91 47.76 -6.78
CA ARG A 64 18.83 48.65 -7.49
C ARG A 64 18.09 49.86 -8.04
N HIS A 65 18.74 51.03 -8.03
CA HIS A 65 18.13 52.27 -8.52
C HIS A 65 17.70 52.13 -9.98
N GLY A 66 16.47 52.55 -10.29
CA GLY A 66 15.88 52.45 -11.64
C GLY A 66 15.23 51.10 -11.96
N GLN A 67 15.28 50.13 -11.04
CA GLN A 67 14.68 48.80 -11.23
C GLN A 67 13.40 48.63 -10.42
N ASN A 68 12.53 47.73 -10.89
CA ASN A 68 11.21 47.49 -10.29
C ASN A 68 11.17 46.27 -9.35
N ARG A 69 12.20 45.42 -9.40
CA ARG A 69 12.34 44.25 -8.53
C ARG A 69 13.81 43.87 -8.34
N PHE A 70 14.10 43.12 -7.30
CA PHE A 70 15.33 42.34 -7.20
C PHE A 70 14.99 40.84 -7.23
N ILE A 71 15.97 40.03 -7.61
CA ILE A 71 15.90 38.57 -7.56
C ILE A 71 17.16 38.04 -6.88
N ILE A 72 16.97 37.14 -5.93
CA ILE A 72 18.05 36.36 -5.31
C ILE A 72 17.77 34.89 -5.64
N LYS A 73 18.76 34.17 -6.16
CA LYS A 73 18.66 32.74 -6.45
C LYS A 73 19.74 31.96 -5.72
N GLU A 74 19.36 30.81 -5.21
CA GLU A 74 20.26 29.81 -4.64
C GLU A 74 20.07 28.49 -5.39
N THR A 75 21.15 27.93 -5.91
CA THR A 75 21.17 26.65 -6.62
C THR A 75 21.86 25.61 -5.77
N PHE A 76 21.25 24.45 -5.64
CA PHE A 76 21.73 23.35 -4.80
C PHE A 76 22.18 22.15 -5.65
N SER A 77 23.01 21.28 -5.06
CA SER A 77 23.65 20.16 -5.75
C SER A 77 22.71 19.05 -6.23
N ASP A 78 21.48 19.04 -5.74
CA ASP A 78 20.41 18.09 -6.07
C ASP A 78 19.44 18.64 -7.12
N GLY A 79 19.82 19.71 -7.83
CA GLY A 79 19.00 20.31 -8.89
C GLY A 79 17.91 21.26 -8.39
N VAL A 80 17.83 21.48 -7.07
CA VAL A 80 16.88 22.44 -6.48
C VAL A 80 17.37 23.87 -6.67
N VAL A 81 16.47 24.77 -7.07
CA VAL A 81 16.71 26.21 -7.19
C VAL A 81 15.65 26.98 -6.41
N ILE A 82 16.08 27.71 -5.38
CA ILE A 82 15.21 28.60 -4.62
C ILE A 82 15.39 30.01 -5.16
N THR A 83 14.29 30.68 -5.49
CA THR A 83 14.28 32.05 -5.97
C THR A 83 13.43 32.92 -5.05
N ARG A 84 13.99 34.05 -4.62
CA ARG A 84 13.31 35.08 -3.85
C ARG A 84 13.21 36.36 -4.68
N GLU A 85 11.97 36.81 -4.90
CA GLU A 85 11.68 38.06 -5.60
C GLU A 85 11.02 39.07 -4.67
N LYS A 86 11.38 40.35 -4.82
CA LYS A 86 10.69 41.47 -4.16
C LYS A 86 10.50 42.61 -5.15
N TYR A 87 9.28 43.10 -5.22
CA TYR A 87 8.85 44.17 -6.12
C TYR A 87 8.71 45.49 -5.38
N LEU A 88 8.92 46.60 -6.10
CA LEU A 88 8.81 47.95 -5.56
C LEU A 88 7.40 48.27 -5.04
N ASN A 89 6.37 47.69 -5.68
CA ASN A 89 4.97 47.80 -5.26
C ASN A 89 4.62 47.01 -3.98
N GLY A 90 5.62 46.41 -3.31
CA GLY A 90 5.46 45.66 -2.07
C GLY A 90 5.23 44.16 -2.26
N LYS A 91 4.81 43.71 -3.46
CA LYS A 91 4.63 42.28 -3.77
C LYS A 91 5.95 41.54 -3.60
N SER A 92 5.86 40.26 -3.23
CA SER A 92 7.04 39.43 -3.03
C SER A 92 6.70 37.98 -3.28
N ALA A 93 7.66 37.20 -3.76
CA ALA A 93 7.44 35.80 -4.06
C ALA A 93 8.63 34.93 -3.63
N TYR A 94 8.31 33.68 -3.32
CA TYR A 94 9.26 32.59 -3.28
C TYR A 94 8.88 31.58 -4.36
N HIS A 95 9.88 31.02 -5.02
CA HIS A 95 9.73 29.91 -5.96
C HIS A 95 10.76 28.85 -5.62
N LEU A 96 10.35 27.59 -5.66
CA LEU A 96 11.24 26.44 -5.59
C LEU A 96 11.07 25.68 -6.90
N HIS A 97 12.17 25.54 -7.63
CA HIS A 97 12.24 24.69 -8.80
C HIS A 97 13.06 23.45 -8.47
N LYS A 98 12.74 22.33 -9.09
CA LYS A 98 13.53 21.11 -9.03
C LYS A 98 13.72 20.60 -10.45
N ASP A 99 14.96 20.44 -10.87
CA ASP A 99 15.31 19.98 -12.23
C ASP A 99 14.68 20.84 -13.34
N GLY A 100 14.47 22.13 -13.06
CA GLY A 100 13.85 23.10 -13.99
C GLY A 100 12.33 23.20 -13.90
N GLU A 101 11.65 22.26 -13.22
CA GLU A 101 10.20 22.31 -13.02
C GLU A 101 9.83 23.11 -11.77
N LEU A 102 8.78 23.93 -11.86
CA LEU A 102 8.27 24.68 -10.71
C LEU A 102 7.56 23.72 -9.75
N PHE A 103 8.18 23.47 -8.60
CA PHE A 103 7.65 22.57 -7.58
C PHE A 103 6.78 23.30 -6.55
N PHE A 104 7.15 24.53 -6.21
CA PHE A 104 6.39 25.35 -5.26
C PHE A 104 6.49 26.85 -5.61
N SER A 105 5.40 27.58 -5.40
CA SER A 105 5.39 29.04 -5.47
C SER A 105 4.42 29.64 -4.47
N THR A 106 4.77 30.82 -3.94
CA THR A 106 3.83 31.68 -3.20
C THR A 106 2.96 32.55 -4.13
N VAL A 107 3.08 32.37 -5.45
CA VAL A 107 2.21 32.99 -6.45
C VAL A 107 1.28 31.90 -6.98
N ILE A 108 0.00 32.01 -6.68
CA ILE A 108 -1.02 31.04 -7.05
C ILE A 108 -1.97 31.74 -8.01
N ASP A 109 -2.09 31.23 -9.25
CA ASP A 109 -2.95 31.80 -10.29
C ASP A 109 -2.74 33.31 -10.53
N GLY A 110 -1.48 33.77 -10.45
CA GLY A 110 -1.12 35.18 -10.60
C GLY A 110 -1.39 36.06 -9.37
N VAL A 111 -1.95 35.50 -8.30
CA VAL A 111 -2.18 36.17 -7.03
C VAL A 111 -0.98 35.96 -6.12
N TYR A 112 -0.42 37.06 -5.61
CA TYR A 112 0.72 37.04 -4.69
C TYR A 112 0.22 36.87 -3.26
N VAL A 113 0.57 35.74 -2.65
CA VAL A 113 0.30 35.51 -1.22
C VAL A 113 1.26 36.35 -0.39
N GLN A 114 0.77 36.89 0.73
CA GLN A 114 1.61 37.65 1.65
C GLN A 114 2.69 36.75 2.27
N VAL A 115 3.94 37.18 2.16
CA VAL A 115 5.11 36.43 2.67
C VAL A 115 5.60 37.09 3.96
N ASN A 116 5.22 36.52 5.10
CA ASN A 116 5.65 36.99 6.43
C ASN A 116 6.90 36.24 6.93
N GLU A 117 7.12 35.02 6.47
CA GLU A 117 8.22 34.15 6.87
C GLU A 117 8.67 33.31 5.66
N VAL A 118 9.74 32.54 5.83
CA VAL A 118 10.17 31.58 4.80
C VAL A 118 9.09 30.50 4.70
N PRO A 119 8.51 30.23 3.51
CA PRO A 119 7.43 29.25 3.37
C PRO A 119 7.82 27.86 3.88
N GLU A 120 6.87 27.15 4.51
CA GLU A 120 7.11 25.88 5.21
C GLU A 120 7.85 24.83 4.35
N TYR A 121 7.49 24.70 3.07
CA TYR A 121 8.18 23.79 2.15
C TYR A 121 9.67 24.13 1.97
N ILE A 122 9.98 25.42 1.86
CA ILE A 122 11.35 25.91 1.70
C ILE A 122 12.10 25.79 3.03
N ALA A 123 11.45 26.14 4.15
CA ALA A 123 12.04 26.03 5.48
C ALA A 123 12.40 24.58 5.82
N LYS A 124 11.52 23.62 5.52
CA LYS A 124 11.79 22.18 5.70
C LYS A 124 12.92 21.66 4.81
N TYR A 125 13.02 22.16 3.57
CA TYR A 125 14.10 21.79 2.66
C TYR A 125 15.45 22.31 3.14
N LEU A 126 15.49 23.59 3.56
CA LEU A 126 16.71 24.22 4.07
C LEU A 126 17.13 23.66 5.43
N ASP A 127 16.16 23.29 6.29
CA ASP A 127 16.35 22.77 7.66
C ASP A 127 17.35 23.60 8.48
N LEU A 128 17.27 24.93 8.32
CA LEU A 128 18.13 25.87 9.03
C LEU A 128 17.57 26.13 10.42
N ILE A 129 18.48 26.21 11.41
CA ILE A 129 18.14 26.63 12.76
C ILE A 129 17.95 28.15 12.73
N ASP A 130 16.68 28.59 12.75
CA ASP A 130 16.30 29.99 12.86
C ASP A 130 15.95 30.33 14.31
N ASP A 131 16.92 30.89 15.04
CA ASP A 131 16.66 31.52 16.33
C ASP A 131 16.61 33.04 16.12
N ALA A 132 15.48 33.65 16.48
CA ALA A 132 15.19 35.06 16.32
C ALA A 132 16.28 35.99 16.91
N LYS A 133 17.10 35.51 17.86
CA LYS A 133 18.18 36.29 18.48
C LYS A 133 19.58 35.88 18.01
N LEU A 134 19.83 34.61 17.73
CA LEU A 134 21.17 34.06 17.48
C LEU A 134 21.14 33.00 16.38
N ASN A 135 21.32 33.44 15.14
CA ASN A 135 21.37 32.55 13.99
C ASN A 135 22.73 31.86 13.85
N LEU A 136 22.74 30.51 13.80
CA LEU A 136 23.95 29.72 13.64
C LEU A 136 24.49 29.81 12.21
N HIS A 137 23.59 29.66 11.24
CA HIS A 137 23.95 29.58 9.82
C HIS A 137 24.17 30.97 9.18
N PHE A 138 23.76 32.05 9.87
CA PHE A 138 23.95 33.41 9.41
C PHE A 138 24.51 34.31 10.51
N ARG A 139 25.72 34.81 10.29
CA ARG A 139 26.47 35.59 11.27
C ARG A 139 27.07 36.83 10.63
N ARG A 140 26.94 37.96 11.32
CA ARG A 140 27.55 39.25 10.97
C ARG A 140 28.72 39.50 11.90
N GLY A 141 29.68 40.31 11.45
CA GLY A 141 30.85 40.66 12.27
C GLY A 141 30.55 41.45 13.56
N ARG A 142 29.30 41.90 13.76
CA ARG A 142 28.85 42.57 14.99
C ARG A 142 28.01 41.68 15.90
N ASP A 143 27.69 40.47 15.48
CA ASP A 143 26.88 39.55 16.28
C ASP A 143 27.74 38.98 17.43
N LYS A 144 27.17 38.95 18.65
CA LYS A 144 27.81 38.41 19.86
C LYS A 144 28.39 37.02 19.61
N LEU A 145 29.64 36.74 20.00
CA LEU A 145 30.22 35.41 19.87
C LEU A 145 29.41 34.40 20.69
N LEU A 146 28.99 33.31 20.03
CA LEU A 146 28.21 32.23 20.65
C LEU A 146 29.01 31.62 21.81
N LEU A 147 28.34 31.41 22.94
CA LEU A 147 28.89 30.83 24.18
C LEU A 147 29.98 31.67 24.89
N ILE A 148 30.36 32.82 24.32
CA ILE A 148 31.40 33.70 24.87
C ILE A 148 30.77 35.02 25.34
N ASP A 149 30.14 35.76 24.42
CA ASP A 149 29.54 37.08 24.70
C ASP A 149 28.05 36.98 25.04
N THR A 150 27.49 35.77 24.98
CA THR A 150 26.07 35.49 25.21
C THR A 150 25.81 35.12 26.66
N THR A 151 24.65 35.53 27.18
CA THR A 151 24.21 35.22 28.54
C THR A 151 23.85 33.73 28.69
N GLY A 152 23.85 33.21 29.92
CA GLY A 152 23.45 31.82 30.18
C GLY A 152 22.03 31.49 29.68
N ARG A 153 21.10 32.44 29.75
CA ARG A 153 19.75 32.30 29.19
C ARG A 153 19.76 32.24 27.66
N GLU A 154 20.48 33.13 26.99
CA GLU A 154 20.63 33.11 25.53
C GLU A 154 21.25 31.79 25.06
N ASN A 155 22.23 31.26 25.79
CA ASN A 155 22.83 29.95 25.48
C ASN A 155 21.84 28.80 25.65
N TYR A 156 21.03 28.80 26.71
CA TYR A 156 20.01 27.78 26.93
C TYR A 156 18.92 27.82 25.85
N GLU A 157 18.37 29.00 25.56
CA GLU A 157 17.37 29.19 24.48
C GLU A 157 17.94 28.68 23.14
N PHE A 158 19.14 29.12 22.77
CA PHE A 158 19.80 28.72 21.53
C PHE A 158 20.08 27.21 21.46
N LEU A 159 20.69 26.62 22.49
CA LEU A 159 21.03 25.19 22.49
C LEU A 159 19.79 24.30 22.52
N SER A 160 18.74 24.71 23.25
CA SER A 160 17.47 23.99 23.25
C SER A 160 16.84 23.94 21.86
N ASN A 161 16.84 25.08 21.15
CA ASN A 161 16.35 25.17 19.77
C ASN A 161 17.22 24.35 18.80
N ALA A 162 18.54 24.53 18.85
CA ALA A 162 19.48 23.85 17.97
C ALA A 162 19.46 22.32 18.13
N LEU A 163 19.24 21.83 19.37
CA LEU A 163 19.15 20.40 19.67
C LEU A 163 17.73 19.84 19.51
N LYS A 164 16.75 20.66 19.10
CA LYS A 164 15.33 20.29 19.05
C LYS A 164 14.84 19.70 20.39
N ALA A 165 15.40 20.18 21.49
CA ALA A 165 15.17 19.63 22.83
C ALA A 165 13.72 19.85 23.30
N GLU A 166 13.11 20.97 22.91
CA GLU A 166 11.71 21.25 23.22
C GLU A 166 10.75 20.33 22.45
N GLU A 167 11.02 20.07 21.17
CA GLU A 167 10.26 19.11 20.35
C GLU A 167 10.34 17.70 20.93
N LEU A 168 11.54 17.28 21.35
CA LEU A 168 11.75 16.00 22.04
C LEU A 168 11.01 15.94 23.38
N THR A 169 11.01 17.05 24.13
CA THR A 169 10.29 17.15 25.41
C THR A 169 8.78 17.06 25.21
N GLN A 170 8.23 17.76 24.21
CA GLN A 170 6.81 17.69 23.85
C GLN A 170 6.42 16.31 23.34
N ALA A 171 7.24 15.68 22.50
CA ALA A 171 7.04 14.32 22.04
C ALA A 171 7.04 13.33 23.22
N SER A 172 7.98 13.46 24.14
CA SER A 172 8.05 12.66 25.37
C SER A 172 6.81 12.85 26.25
N LEU A 173 6.30 14.09 26.37
CA LEU A 173 5.09 14.38 27.11
C LEU A 173 3.86 13.72 26.47
N ARG A 174 3.70 13.82 25.15
CA ARG A 174 2.62 13.17 24.40
C ARG A 174 2.68 11.65 24.56
N LEU A 175 3.86 11.06 24.42
CA LEU A 175 4.08 9.62 24.65
C LEU A 175 3.69 9.19 26.07
N LYS A 176 4.00 9.99 27.09
CA LYS A 176 3.57 9.71 28.47
C LYS A 176 2.06 9.75 28.61
N THR A 177 1.39 10.73 28.00
CA THR A 177 -0.07 10.84 28.01
C THR A 177 -0.73 9.67 27.30
N ASP A 178 -0.25 9.30 26.12
CA ASP A 178 -0.79 8.16 25.36
C ASP A 178 -0.56 6.84 26.11
N ARG A 179 0.63 6.65 26.70
CA ARG A 179 0.89 5.50 27.59
C ARG A 179 -0.08 5.44 28.77
N MET A 180 -0.44 6.58 29.35
CA MET A 180 -1.40 6.62 30.46
C MET A 180 -2.80 6.22 30.01
N LYS A 181 -3.25 6.69 28.84
CA LYS A 181 -4.54 6.30 28.26
C LYS A 181 -4.61 4.80 27.99
N VAL A 182 -3.59 4.25 27.31
CA VAL A 182 -3.52 2.80 27.06
C VAL A 182 -3.54 2.01 28.37
N LYS A 183 -2.80 2.46 29.39
CA LYS A 183 -2.83 1.82 30.71
C LYS A 183 -4.24 1.83 31.33
N GLN A 184 -4.95 2.95 31.25
CA GLN A 184 -6.33 3.06 31.75
C GLN A 184 -7.28 2.14 30.98
N GLU A 185 -7.15 2.06 29.66
CA GLU A 185 -7.95 1.16 28.81
C GLU A 185 -7.67 -0.31 29.15
N VAL A 186 -6.41 -0.69 29.35
CA VAL A 186 -6.04 -2.04 29.79
C VAL A 186 -6.66 -2.35 31.14
N THR A 187 -6.53 -1.47 32.13
CA THR A 187 -7.13 -1.69 33.45
C THR A 187 -8.66 -1.78 33.37
N ALA A 188 -9.31 -0.98 32.52
CA ALA A 188 -10.75 -1.08 32.31
C ALA A 188 -11.15 -2.42 31.66
N LEU A 189 -10.36 -2.91 30.69
CA LEU A 189 -10.55 -4.23 30.08
C LEU A 189 -10.34 -5.36 31.09
N GLU A 190 -9.30 -5.29 31.92
CA GLU A 190 -9.05 -6.25 33.00
C GLU A 190 -10.23 -6.33 33.96
N HIS A 191 -10.77 -5.18 34.40
CA HIS A 191 -11.97 -5.15 35.23
C HIS A 191 -13.19 -5.75 34.54
N ARG A 192 -13.36 -5.51 33.24
CA ARG A 192 -14.44 -6.13 32.46
C ARG A 192 -14.26 -7.65 32.39
N ILE A 193 -13.05 -8.14 32.11
CA ILE A 193 -12.74 -9.58 32.09
C ILE A 193 -13.04 -10.20 33.46
N GLU A 194 -12.61 -9.56 34.55
CA GLU A 194 -12.84 -10.08 35.89
C GLU A 194 -14.35 -10.11 36.22
N SER A 195 -15.10 -9.07 35.84
CA SER A 195 -16.56 -9.09 35.99
C SER A 195 -17.22 -10.21 35.19
N HIS A 196 -16.74 -10.50 33.98
CA HIS A 196 -17.25 -11.60 33.16
C HIS A 196 -16.88 -12.96 33.76
N ARG A 197 -15.67 -13.10 34.32
CA ARG A 197 -15.25 -14.30 35.05
C ARG A 197 -16.12 -14.55 36.29
N GLU A 198 -16.43 -13.51 37.06
CA GLU A 198 -17.33 -13.61 38.21
C GLU A 198 -18.75 -14.02 37.81
N LEU A 199 -19.27 -13.52 36.68
CA LEU A 199 -20.57 -13.93 36.14
C LEU A 199 -20.55 -15.40 35.69
N VAL A 200 -19.50 -15.81 34.98
CA VAL A 200 -19.24 -17.19 34.55
C VAL A 200 -19.13 -18.15 35.75
N THR A 201 -18.56 -17.71 36.87
CA THR A 201 -18.46 -18.54 38.09
C THR A 201 -19.74 -18.55 38.94
N LYS A 202 -20.59 -17.51 38.85
CA LYS A 202 -21.89 -17.47 39.54
C LYS A 202 -22.96 -18.30 38.84
N ASP A 203 -22.91 -18.39 37.51
CA ASP A 203 -23.74 -19.34 36.76
C ASP A 203 -23.19 -20.77 36.92
N LYS A 204 -23.74 -21.50 37.91
CA LYS A 204 -23.47 -22.91 38.21
C LYS A 204 -23.77 -23.91 37.06
N LEU A 205 -23.97 -23.45 35.83
CA LEU A 205 -24.25 -24.27 34.64
C LEU A 205 -23.07 -24.36 33.66
N ILE A 206 -21.93 -23.73 33.94
CA ILE A 206 -20.72 -23.91 33.14
C ILE A 206 -19.95 -25.11 33.71
N THR A 207 -20.42 -26.30 33.37
CA THR A 207 -19.67 -27.54 33.55
C THR A 207 -18.35 -27.45 32.76
N PRO A 208 -17.23 -28.01 33.24
CA PRO A 208 -15.96 -28.10 32.48
C PRO A 208 -16.17 -28.61 31.05
N ARG A 209 -17.12 -29.53 30.85
CA ARG A 209 -17.56 -30.02 29.53
C ARG A 209 -18.00 -28.94 28.53
N LEU A 210 -18.60 -27.84 28.98
CA LEU A 210 -19.03 -26.76 28.09
C LEU A 210 -17.83 -25.92 27.64
N VAL A 211 -16.86 -25.73 28.53
CA VAL A 211 -15.59 -25.03 28.20
C VAL A 211 -14.79 -25.88 27.22
N ASP A 212 -14.62 -27.18 27.50
CA ASP A 212 -13.94 -28.11 26.59
C ASP A 212 -14.64 -28.17 25.21
N ALA A 213 -15.97 -28.14 25.18
CA ALA A 213 -16.74 -28.13 23.95
C ALA A 213 -16.56 -26.83 23.16
N LEU A 214 -16.49 -25.68 23.83
CA LEU A 214 -16.23 -24.39 23.19
C LEU A 214 -14.80 -24.30 22.66
N GLU A 215 -13.81 -24.80 23.41
CA GLU A 215 -12.41 -24.86 22.99
C GLU A 215 -12.24 -25.78 21.76
N THR A 216 -12.93 -26.93 21.74
CA THR A 216 -12.96 -27.82 20.56
C THR A 216 -13.60 -27.15 19.34
N VAL A 217 -14.63 -26.32 19.55
CA VAL A 217 -15.28 -25.56 18.47
C VAL A 217 -14.35 -24.47 17.95
N ASP A 218 -13.59 -23.81 18.83
CA ASP A 218 -12.63 -22.77 18.46
C ASP A 218 -11.47 -23.37 17.63
N GLU A 219 -10.89 -24.48 18.07
CA GLU A 219 -9.89 -25.24 17.29
C GLU A 219 -10.46 -25.68 15.92
N SER A 220 -11.73 -26.06 15.88
CA SER A 220 -12.40 -26.41 14.62
C SER A 220 -12.58 -25.19 13.70
N LEU A 221 -12.86 -24.01 14.25
CA LEU A 221 -12.98 -22.77 13.48
C LEU A 221 -11.63 -22.34 12.93
N ASP A 222 -10.56 -22.38 13.72
CA ASP A 222 -9.20 -22.07 13.28
C ASP A 222 -8.77 -22.97 12.12
N THR A 223 -8.98 -24.29 12.26
CA THR A 223 -8.67 -25.23 11.17
C THR A 223 -9.52 -25.00 9.92
N ASN A 224 -10.73 -24.45 10.05
CA ASN A 224 -11.57 -24.11 8.90
C ASN A 224 -11.17 -22.78 8.25
N ILE A 225 -10.67 -21.83 9.02
CA ILE A 225 -10.07 -20.59 8.51
C ILE A 225 -8.82 -20.93 7.68
N ASP A 226 -7.93 -21.77 8.21
CA ASP A 226 -6.75 -22.26 7.47
C ASP A 226 -7.12 -22.97 6.16
N LYS A 227 -8.19 -23.78 6.18
CA LYS A 227 -8.69 -24.44 4.95
C LYS A 227 -9.25 -23.43 3.96
N LYS A 228 -9.92 -22.38 4.43
CA LYS A 228 -10.48 -21.32 3.59
C LYS A 228 -9.36 -20.54 2.90
N GLU A 229 -8.31 -20.14 3.63
CA GLU A 229 -7.15 -19.45 3.05
C GLU A 229 -6.50 -20.30 1.95
N ARG A 230 -6.28 -21.60 2.21
CA ARG A 230 -5.75 -22.53 1.19
C ARG A 230 -6.65 -22.65 -0.04
N LEU A 231 -7.98 -22.59 0.13
CA LEU A 231 -8.93 -22.62 -0.98
C LEU A 231 -8.92 -21.33 -1.79
N GLU A 232 -8.73 -20.17 -1.14
CA GLU A 232 -8.55 -18.88 -1.81
C GLU A 232 -7.27 -18.87 -2.65
N ASP A 233 -6.15 -19.34 -2.09
CA ASP A 233 -4.88 -19.51 -2.81
C ASP A 233 -5.04 -20.43 -4.04
N MET A 234 -5.73 -21.56 -3.87
CA MET A 234 -6.03 -22.48 -4.97
C MET A 234 -6.92 -21.84 -6.05
N GLY A 235 -7.90 -21.03 -5.64
CA GLY A 235 -8.77 -20.28 -6.55
C GLY A 235 -7.99 -19.27 -7.39
N GLU A 236 -6.99 -18.62 -6.78
CA GLU A 236 -6.13 -17.67 -7.48
C GLU A 236 -5.21 -18.37 -8.49
N VAL A 237 -4.63 -19.52 -8.13
CA VAL A 237 -3.88 -20.39 -9.07
C VAL A 237 -4.77 -20.86 -10.22
N PHE A 238 -6.04 -21.20 -9.96
CA PHE A 238 -6.98 -21.60 -11.01
C PHE A 238 -7.32 -20.44 -11.95
N ARG A 239 -7.40 -19.21 -11.44
CA ARG A 239 -7.60 -18.01 -12.27
C ARG A 239 -6.40 -17.78 -13.18
N VAL A 240 -5.18 -17.87 -12.66
CA VAL A 240 -3.94 -17.77 -13.46
C VAL A 240 -3.86 -18.88 -14.52
N LEU A 241 -4.25 -20.12 -14.18
CA LEU A 241 -4.27 -21.23 -15.12
C LEU A 241 -5.35 -21.10 -16.21
N SER A 242 -6.50 -20.49 -15.90
CA SER A 242 -7.57 -20.25 -16.87
C SER A 242 -7.29 -19.06 -17.80
N GLU A 243 -6.42 -18.13 -17.39
CA GLU A 243 -5.90 -17.04 -18.23
C GLU A 243 -4.82 -17.52 -19.21
N LEU A 244 -4.17 -18.66 -18.95
CA LEU A 244 -3.24 -19.31 -19.88
C LEU A 244 -4.02 -20.00 -21.03
N LYS A 245 -4.25 -19.27 -22.13
CA LYS A 245 -4.74 -19.88 -23.38
C LYS A 245 -3.75 -20.96 -23.85
N PRO A 246 -4.21 -22.16 -24.27
CA PRO A 246 -3.34 -23.16 -24.86
C PRO A 246 -2.89 -22.70 -26.25
N SER A 247 -1.65 -22.23 -26.40
CA SER A 247 -1.03 -22.06 -27.72
C SER A 247 -0.43 -23.40 -28.16
N ILE A 248 -1.23 -24.24 -28.79
CA ILE A 248 -0.71 -25.34 -29.60
C ILE A 248 -1.23 -25.12 -31.03
N GLU A 249 -0.48 -24.36 -31.82
CA GLU A 249 -0.60 -24.40 -33.28
C GLU A 249 0.01 -25.72 -33.76
N LEU A 250 -0.83 -26.75 -33.92
CA LEU A 250 -0.44 -27.95 -34.65
C LEU A 250 -0.31 -27.57 -36.13
N LYS A 251 0.93 -27.51 -36.64
CA LYS A 251 1.17 -27.43 -38.09
C LYS A 251 0.52 -28.66 -38.75
N PRO A 252 -0.30 -28.50 -39.80
CA PRO A 252 -0.90 -29.63 -40.49
C PRO A 252 0.20 -30.53 -41.07
N ILE A 253 0.09 -31.83 -40.82
CA ILE A 253 0.98 -32.85 -41.34
C ILE A 253 0.82 -32.86 -42.87
N ASP A 254 1.94 -32.73 -43.59
CA ASP A 254 2.00 -32.81 -45.06
C ASP A 254 1.65 -34.24 -45.51
N THR A 255 0.47 -34.38 -46.13
CA THR A 255 -0.13 -35.66 -46.54
C THR A 255 0.23 -36.07 -47.97
N SER A 256 1.06 -35.29 -48.67
CA SER A 256 1.48 -35.56 -50.06
C SER A 256 2.10 -36.95 -50.25
N LYS A 257 2.90 -37.42 -49.29
CA LYS A 257 3.56 -38.74 -49.35
C LYS A 257 2.59 -39.92 -49.17
N VAL A 258 1.46 -39.71 -48.48
CA VAL A 258 0.44 -40.74 -48.26
C VAL A 258 -0.45 -40.88 -49.49
N THR A 259 -0.73 -39.77 -50.19
CA THR A 259 -1.45 -39.80 -51.47
C THR A 259 -0.64 -40.50 -52.58
N ASP A 260 0.68 -40.34 -52.59
CA ASP A 260 1.55 -41.03 -53.56
C ASP A 260 1.60 -42.54 -53.31
N LEU A 261 1.63 -42.97 -52.05
CA LEU A 261 1.54 -44.40 -51.67
C LEU A 261 0.19 -45.01 -52.04
N LEU A 262 -0.90 -44.25 -51.92
CA LEU A 262 -2.24 -44.67 -52.37
C LEU A 262 -2.32 -44.81 -53.90
N ALA A 263 -1.63 -43.93 -54.66
CA ALA A 263 -1.56 -44.04 -56.11
C ALA A 263 -0.76 -45.27 -56.57
N ILE A 264 0.34 -45.59 -55.88
CA ILE A 264 1.14 -46.81 -56.14
C ILE A 264 0.32 -48.07 -55.83
N SER A 265 -0.42 -48.08 -54.72
CA SER A 265 -1.32 -49.20 -54.36
C SER A 265 -2.36 -49.46 -55.44
N LYS A 266 -2.98 -48.41 -55.97
CA LYS A 266 -3.99 -48.52 -57.04
C LYS A 266 -3.40 -49.01 -58.36
N ALA A 267 -2.20 -48.55 -58.71
CA ALA A 267 -1.48 -49.04 -59.89
C ALA A 267 -1.10 -50.52 -59.78
N ILE A 268 -0.82 -51.02 -58.57
CA ILE A 268 -0.55 -52.45 -58.31
C ILE A 268 -1.84 -53.28 -58.40
N GLU A 269 -2.98 -52.77 -57.95
CA GLU A 269 -4.28 -53.42 -58.12
C GLU A 269 -4.69 -53.51 -59.61
N ASP A 270 -4.45 -52.46 -60.39
CA ASP A 270 -4.73 -52.47 -61.84
C ASP A 270 -3.81 -53.45 -62.59
N TYR A 271 -2.55 -53.60 -62.17
CA TYR A 271 -1.59 -54.52 -62.80
C TYR A 271 -1.90 -56.01 -62.53
N ASN A 272 -2.55 -56.33 -61.41
CA ASN A 272 -2.92 -57.70 -61.04
C ASN A 272 -4.22 -58.19 -61.71
N SER A 273 -4.87 -57.37 -62.55
CA SER A 273 -6.12 -57.72 -63.25
C SER A 273 -5.92 -58.28 -64.67
N VAL A 274 -4.67 -58.42 -65.15
CA VAL A 274 -4.35 -58.98 -66.47
C VAL A 274 -3.92 -60.44 -66.37
N THR A 275 -4.70 -61.33 -67.01
CA THR A 275 -4.46 -62.77 -67.12
C THR A 275 -3.52 -63.10 -68.27
N VAL A 276 -2.35 -63.69 -67.99
CA VAL A 276 -1.55 -64.42 -69.00
C VAL A 276 -0.96 -65.71 -68.40
N THR A 277 -1.06 -66.76 -69.20
CA THR A 277 -0.68 -68.16 -69.02
C THR A 277 0.83 -68.46 -69.00
N VAL A 278 1.25 -69.26 -68.01
CA VAL A 278 2.35 -70.26 -67.93
C VAL A 278 3.75 -69.91 -68.48
N SER A 279 4.75 -69.84 -67.59
CA SER A 279 5.79 -70.88 -67.38
C SER A 279 6.90 -70.39 -66.43
N LEU A 280 7.43 -71.31 -65.63
CA LEU A 280 8.28 -71.08 -64.46
C LEU A 280 9.65 -70.47 -64.79
N THR A 281 10.07 -69.48 -64.01
CA THR A 281 11.46 -69.37 -63.55
C THR A 281 11.51 -68.90 -62.10
N LYS A 282 12.20 -69.68 -61.26
CA LYS A 282 12.69 -69.35 -59.91
C LYS A 282 13.33 -67.96 -59.87
N VAL A 283 13.42 -67.41 -58.65
CA VAL A 283 14.21 -66.25 -58.14
C VAL A 283 13.27 -65.13 -57.66
N ASN A 284 13.35 -64.53 -56.46
CA ASN A 284 14.36 -64.51 -55.40
C ASN A 284 13.64 -64.32 -54.04
N TYR A 285 13.99 -65.08 -52.99
CA TYR A 285 13.45 -64.88 -51.63
C TYR A 285 14.16 -63.78 -50.82
N ASP A 286 15.21 -63.15 -51.36
CA ASP A 286 16.02 -62.18 -50.60
C ASP A 286 15.27 -60.90 -50.20
N LYS A 287 14.35 -60.39 -51.04
CA LYS A 287 13.54 -59.19 -50.71
C LYS A 287 12.42 -59.46 -49.71
N VAL A 288 11.97 -60.71 -49.62
CA VAL A 288 10.94 -61.13 -48.64
C VAL A 288 11.58 -61.28 -47.26
N ILE A 289 12.85 -61.72 -47.19
CA ILE A 289 13.60 -61.80 -45.93
C ILE A 289 13.89 -60.40 -45.38
N GLU A 290 14.23 -59.41 -46.21
CA GLU A 290 14.38 -58.01 -45.76
C GLU A 290 13.06 -57.42 -45.24
N LEU A 291 11.91 -57.76 -45.85
CA LEU A 291 10.60 -57.35 -45.36
C LEU A 291 10.23 -58.02 -44.03
N VAL A 292 10.57 -59.30 -43.85
CA VAL A 292 10.37 -60.02 -42.57
C VAL A 292 11.26 -59.43 -41.48
N GLN A 293 12.51 -59.08 -41.78
CA GLN A 293 13.41 -58.40 -40.83
C GLN A 293 12.93 -56.98 -40.47
N LEU A 294 12.31 -56.26 -41.40
CA LEU A 294 11.68 -54.96 -41.14
C LEU A 294 10.44 -55.10 -40.24
N VAL A 295 9.66 -56.16 -40.40
CA VAL A 295 8.51 -56.47 -39.53
C VAL A 295 8.98 -56.89 -38.13
N GLU A 296 10.01 -57.73 -38.03
CA GLU A 296 10.62 -58.08 -36.73
C GLU A 296 11.27 -56.86 -36.05
N ALA A 297 11.91 -55.96 -36.81
CA ALA A 297 12.42 -54.70 -36.29
C ALA A 297 11.30 -53.77 -35.83
N MET A 298 10.15 -53.74 -36.52
CA MET A 298 8.96 -53.01 -36.08
C MET A 298 8.31 -53.62 -34.82
N GLU A 299 8.27 -54.95 -34.70
CA GLU A 299 7.82 -55.61 -33.47
C GLU A 299 8.77 -55.36 -32.30
N THR A 300 10.08 -55.25 -32.56
CA THR A 300 11.07 -54.89 -31.54
C THR A 300 10.99 -53.40 -31.18
N TYR A 301 10.69 -52.52 -32.14
CA TYR A 301 10.45 -51.08 -31.90
C TYR A 301 9.16 -50.84 -31.10
N ASN A 302 8.10 -51.59 -31.38
CA ASN A 302 6.85 -51.58 -30.59
C ASN A 302 7.02 -52.19 -29.19
N LYS A 303 8.03 -53.03 -28.96
CA LYS A 303 8.42 -53.51 -27.62
C LYS A 303 9.34 -52.52 -26.88
N ILE A 304 9.95 -51.55 -27.56
CA ILE A 304 10.90 -50.57 -26.98
C ILE A 304 10.29 -49.17 -26.80
N GLN A 305 9.10 -48.89 -27.33
CA GLN A 305 8.31 -47.77 -26.82
C GLN A 305 7.57 -48.20 -25.56
N LEU A 306 8.21 -47.90 -24.42
CA LEU A 306 7.48 -47.59 -23.19
C LEU A 306 6.36 -46.62 -23.56
N LEU A 307 5.13 -47.13 -23.66
CA LEU A 307 3.95 -46.31 -23.47
C LEU A 307 4.24 -45.49 -22.21
N PRO A 308 4.13 -44.14 -22.22
CA PRO A 308 4.09 -43.44 -20.97
C PRO A 308 2.93 -44.10 -20.22
N MET A 309 3.21 -44.68 -19.05
CA MET A 309 2.13 -45.08 -18.16
C MET A 309 1.22 -43.86 -18.11
N LEU A 310 0.03 -43.96 -18.70
CA LEU A 310 -1.03 -43.00 -18.42
C LEU A 310 -1.08 -43.05 -16.91
N LYS A 311 -0.60 -42.00 -16.24
CA LYS A 311 -0.82 -41.81 -14.82
C LYS A 311 -2.28 -42.15 -14.65
N THR A 312 -2.57 -43.20 -13.88
CA THR A 312 -3.93 -43.49 -13.43
C THR A 312 -4.52 -42.14 -13.09
N ILE A 313 -5.58 -41.74 -13.80
CA ILE A 313 -6.27 -40.48 -13.50
C ILE A 313 -6.53 -40.57 -12.02
N ASP A 314 -5.94 -39.63 -11.28
CA ASP A 314 -6.00 -39.64 -9.83
C ASP A 314 -7.46 -39.37 -9.45
N THR A 315 -8.23 -40.45 -9.31
CA THR A 315 -9.66 -40.41 -8.98
C THR A 315 -9.88 -39.91 -7.56
N SER A 316 -8.82 -39.72 -6.77
CA SER A 316 -8.88 -39.04 -5.47
C SER A 316 -9.44 -37.63 -5.64
N LYS A 317 -8.97 -36.85 -6.62
CA LYS A 317 -9.48 -35.49 -6.88
C LYS A 317 -10.95 -35.47 -7.29
N VAL A 318 -11.39 -36.48 -8.04
CA VAL A 318 -12.82 -36.62 -8.42
C VAL A 318 -13.66 -37.01 -7.21
N SER A 319 -13.13 -37.84 -6.31
CA SER A 319 -13.80 -38.18 -5.05
C SER A 319 -13.84 -37.01 -4.06
N GLU A 320 -12.78 -36.20 -3.98
CA GLU A 320 -12.72 -34.97 -3.19
C GLU A 320 -13.71 -33.92 -3.72
N LEU A 321 -13.80 -33.76 -5.05
CA LEU A 321 -14.80 -32.91 -5.70
C LEU A 321 -16.23 -33.40 -5.45
N GLN A 322 -16.46 -34.71 -5.35
CA GLN A 322 -17.76 -35.26 -4.96
C GLN A 322 -18.08 -35.00 -3.49
N VAL A 323 -17.10 -35.05 -2.58
CA VAL A 323 -17.27 -34.68 -1.17
C VAL A 323 -17.57 -33.19 -1.03
N LEU A 324 -16.81 -32.33 -1.73
CA LEU A 324 -17.07 -30.88 -1.81
C LEU A 324 -18.47 -30.58 -2.35
N ARG A 325 -18.91 -31.28 -3.40
CA ARG A 325 -20.25 -31.12 -3.96
C ARG A 325 -21.35 -31.53 -2.96
N ARG A 326 -21.12 -32.55 -2.13
CA ARG A 326 -22.07 -32.95 -1.07
C ARG A 326 -22.12 -31.90 0.04
N ALA A 327 -20.96 -31.44 0.53
CA ALA A 327 -20.87 -30.40 1.54
C ALA A 327 -21.54 -29.09 1.08
N LEU A 328 -21.38 -28.73 -0.21
CA LEU A 328 -21.99 -27.53 -0.78
C LEU A 328 -23.52 -27.66 -0.91
N ASN A 329 -24.03 -28.86 -1.17
CA ASN A 329 -25.48 -29.12 -1.14
C ASN A 329 -26.05 -29.13 0.29
N GLU A 330 -25.30 -29.64 1.27
CA GLU A 330 -25.70 -29.60 2.69
C GLU A 330 -25.74 -28.16 3.21
N LEU A 331 -24.74 -27.33 2.86
CA LEU A 331 -24.75 -25.90 3.19
C LEU A 331 -25.96 -25.18 2.60
N LYS A 332 -26.31 -25.47 1.34
CA LYS A 332 -27.49 -24.88 0.69
C LYS A 332 -28.79 -25.28 1.41
N GLN A 333 -28.90 -26.53 1.88
CA GLN A 333 -30.06 -26.97 2.67
C GLN A 333 -30.11 -26.27 4.03
N ILE A 334 -28.97 -26.05 4.68
CA ILE A 334 -28.90 -25.31 5.95
C ILE A 334 -29.32 -23.85 5.76
N GLU A 335 -28.88 -23.19 4.68
CA GLU A 335 -29.30 -21.82 4.35
C GLU A 335 -30.82 -21.72 4.11
N GLU A 336 -31.41 -22.70 3.42
CA GLU A 336 -32.86 -22.76 3.21
C GLU A 336 -33.63 -22.93 4.54
N VAL A 337 -33.13 -23.76 5.46
CA VAL A 337 -33.73 -23.94 6.80
C VAL A 337 -33.59 -22.68 7.65
N MET A 338 -32.43 -22.03 7.62
CA MET A 338 -32.19 -20.75 8.32
C MET A 338 -33.14 -19.66 7.83
N ALA A 339 -33.34 -19.55 6.52
CA ALA A 339 -34.28 -18.59 5.94
C ALA A 339 -35.74 -18.87 6.38
N GLN A 340 -36.14 -20.14 6.48
CA GLN A 340 -37.46 -20.52 6.97
C GLN A 340 -37.65 -20.20 8.46
N GLU A 341 -36.64 -20.44 9.30
CA GLU A 341 -36.73 -20.13 10.73
C GLU A 341 -36.74 -18.62 11.00
N GLU A 342 -35.99 -17.82 10.23
CA GLU A 342 -36.05 -16.35 10.36
C GLU A 342 -37.42 -15.80 9.92
N ALA A 343 -38.03 -16.39 8.88
CA ALA A 343 -39.40 -16.04 8.48
C ALA A 343 -40.43 -16.36 9.56
N LYS A 344 -40.35 -17.55 10.20
CA LYS A 344 -41.23 -17.93 11.33
C LYS A 344 -41.02 -17.03 12.55
N LYS A 345 -39.77 -16.63 12.83
CA LYS A 345 -39.44 -15.70 13.90
C LYS A 345 -40.07 -14.33 13.64
N GLN A 346 -39.99 -13.83 12.41
CA GLN A 346 -40.63 -12.57 12.03
C GLN A 346 -42.16 -12.64 12.15
N GLU A 347 -42.77 -13.76 11.75
CA GLU A 347 -44.22 -13.99 11.90
C GLU A 347 -44.64 -13.98 13.38
N LYS A 348 -43.89 -14.66 14.26
CA LYS A 348 -44.15 -14.65 15.71
C LYS A 348 -43.93 -13.28 16.34
N MET A 349 -42.96 -12.50 15.87
CA MET A 349 -42.75 -11.12 16.31
C MET A 349 -43.94 -10.22 15.91
N ASN A 350 -44.44 -10.37 14.69
CA ASN A 350 -45.64 -9.65 14.23
C ASN A 350 -46.88 -10.06 15.04
N MET A 351 -47.05 -11.35 15.38
CA MET A 351 -48.13 -11.80 16.26
C MET A 351 -48.01 -11.22 17.67
N LEU A 352 -46.81 -11.14 18.24
CA LEU A 352 -46.58 -10.50 19.54
C LEU A 352 -46.91 -9.01 19.52
N GLU A 353 -46.61 -8.32 18.41
CA GLU A 353 -46.92 -6.92 18.23
C GLU A 353 -48.43 -6.67 18.05
N GLN A 354 -49.13 -7.56 17.34
CA GLN A 354 -50.60 -7.54 17.24
C GLN A 354 -51.27 -7.78 18.60
N VAL A 355 -50.78 -8.74 19.38
CA VAL A 355 -51.26 -9.00 20.76
C VAL A 355 -51.00 -7.79 21.66
N ARG A 356 -49.84 -7.12 21.50
CA ARG A 356 -49.50 -5.90 22.23
C ARG A 356 -50.44 -4.73 21.90
N ASN A 357 -50.77 -4.57 20.62
CA ASN A 357 -51.71 -3.55 20.17
C ASN A 357 -53.13 -3.81 20.68
N TRP A 358 -53.59 -5.08 20.64
CA TRP A 358 -54.88 -5.48 21.22
C TRP A 358 -54.96 -5.24 22.75
N LEU A 359 -53.88 -5.52 23.49
CA LEU A 359 -53.82 -5.26 24.94
C LEU A 359 -53.87 -3.76 25.28
N ASN A 360 -53.26 -2.91 24.43
CA ASN A 360 -53.35 -1.46 24.57
C ASN A 360 -54.76 -0.92 24.26
N GLU A 361 -55.47 -1.50 23.28
CA GLU A 361 -56.86 -1.14 22.97
C GLU A 361 -57.84 -1.51 24.10
N GLN A 362 -57.54 -2.54 24.88
CA GLN A 362 -58.30 -2.96 26.07
C GLN A 362 -57.88 -2.22 27.36
N ASN A 363 -57.01 -1.20 27.26
CA ASN A 363 -56.53 -0.38 28.39
C ASN A 363 -55.79 -1.17 29.50
N VAL A 364 -55.19 -2.32 29.15
CA VAL A 364 -54.40 -3.14 30.07
C VAL A 364 -52.93 -2.77 29.95
N GLN A 365 -52.33 -2.21 31.01
CA GLN A 365 -50.89 -1.95 31.04
C GLN A 365 -50.12 -3.27 31.17
N VAL A 366 -49.21 -3.52 30.21
CA VAL A 366 -48.37 -4.72 30.14
C VAL A 366 -46.90 -4.32 30.22
N TYR A 367 -46.14 -4.98 31.10
CA TYR A 367 -44.70 -4.74 31.27
C TYR A 367 -43.90 -5.92 30.67
N GLN A 368 -42.79 -5.59 30.01
CA GLN A 368 -41.89 -6.59 29.40
C GLN A 368 -40.69 -6.81 30.33
N CYS A 369 -40.53 -8.03 30.83
CA CYS A 369 -39.40 -8.36 31.72
C CYS A 369 -38.08 -8.29 30.95
N LYS A 370 -37.11 -7.52 31.46
CA LYS A 370 -35.81 -7.28 30.81
C LYS A 370 -34.89 -8.52 30.78
N ASP A 371 -35.13 -9.50 31.64
CA ASP A 371 -34.24 -10.67 31.78
C ASP A 371 -34.72 -11.93 31.02
N CYS A 372 -36.02 -12.04 30.68
CA CYS A 372 -36.56 -13.22 29.96
C CYS A 372 -37.52 -12.91 28.80
N GLY A 373 -37.83 -11.63 28.55
CA GLY A 373 -38.61 -11.20 27.39
C GLY A 373 -40.13 -11.49 27.43
N SER A 374 -40.64 -12.11 28.51
CA SER A 374 -42.07 -12.37 28.69
C SER A 374 -42.87 -11.08 28.95
N VAL A 375 -44.11 -11.04 28.44
CA VAL A 375 -45.02 -9.89 28.52
C VAL A 375 -46.17 -10.25 29.46
N GLN A 376 -46.32 -9.53 30.58
CA GLN A 376 -47.35 -9.80 31.59
C GLN A 376 -48.07 -8.52 32.07
N PRO A 377 -49.36 -8.60 32.44
CA PRO A 377 -50.13 -7.46 32.95
C PRO A 377 -49.59 -7.01 34.32
N VAL A 378 -49.62 -5.70 34.57
CA VAL A 378 -49.00 -5.03 35.73
C VAL A 378 -49.48 -5.53 37.11
N SER A 379 -50.54 -6.35 37.18
CA SER A 379 -51.13 -6.85 38.44
C SER A 379 -50.51 -8.12 39.03
N GLU A 380 -49.66 -8.87 38.30
CA GLU A 380 -49.04 -10.09 38.83
C GLU A 380 -47.51 -10.01 38.83
N GLN A 381 -46.92 -10.06 40.02
CA GLN A 381 -45.46 -10.12 40.20
C GLN A 381 -44.93 -11.50 39.74
N HIS A 382 -44.16 -11.52 38.67
CA HIS A 382 -43.40 -12.69 38.23
C HIS A 382 -42.35 -13.05 39.30
N LYS A 383 -42.51 -14.21 39.96
CA LYS A 383 -41.45 -14.79 40.81
C LYS A 383 -40.48 -15.57 39.94
N HIS A 384 -39.24 -15.09 39.86
CA HIS A 384 -38.12 -15.92 39.44
C HIS A 384 -37.84 -16.89 40.60
N HIS A 385 -38.16 -18.17 40.44
CA HIS A 385 -37.61 -19.19 41.32
C HIS A 385 -36.11 -19.27 41.01
N ILE A 386 -35.31 -18.77 41.95
CA ILE A 386 -33.85 -18.87 41.98
C ILE A 386 -33.44 -20.34 42.01
#